data_AF-A0A1J3CQ38-F1
#
_entry.id   AF-A0A1J3CQ38-F1
#
_cell.length_a   1.000
_cell.length_b   1.000
_cell.length_c   1.000
_cell.angle_alpha   90.00
_cell.angle_beta   90.00
_cell.angle_gamma   90.00
#
_symmetry.space_group_name_H-M   'P 1'
#
loop_
_entity.id
_entity.type
_entity.pdbx_description
1 polymer ?
#
loop_
_entity_poly.entity_id
_entity_poly.type
_entity_poly.pdbx_seq_one_letter_code
_entity_poly.pdbx_strand_id
1 'polypeptide(L)'
;MAYASRFLTRSKQLQGILVISQQHHAIPVRAFAKEAARPTFKGDEMLKGVFTEIKNKFQAAVDILRKEKITLDPEDPAAVKHYANVMKTIRQKADMFSESERIKYDIENETKEIPDARAYLLKLKDIRTRRGLTDELGAEAMMFEALEKVEKDIKKPLLRSDKKGMDLLVAEFEKGNKKLGISKEDLPKYEEKLELSIAKAQLDELKSDAVEAMESQKKKEEFKDEAMPDVKSLDIRNFI
;
A
#
# COMPACT_ATOMS: atom_id res chain seq x y z
N MET A 1 -6.53 -58.57 24.68
CA MET A 1 -6.44 -59.57 25.78
C MET A 1 -4.97 -59.84 26.06
N ALA A 2 -4.59 -59.81 27.33
CA ALA A 2 -3.24 -59.99 27.85
C ALA A 2 -2.79 -61.47 27.85
N TYR A 3 -1.49 -61.71 28.08
CA TYR A 3 -0.84 -62.77 28.89
C TYR A 3 0.61 -62.93 28.35
N ALA A 4 1.70 -62.47 29.00
CA ALA A 4 2.30 -62.75 30.30
C ALA A 4 3.22 -64.00 30.35
N SER A 5 4.49 -63.79 30.71
CA SER A 5 5.38 -64.75 31.40
C SER A 5 6.73 -64.07 31.72
N ARG A 6 6.93 -63.52 32.92
CA ARG A 6 7.56 -64.14 34.12
C ARG A 6 8.99 -64.64 33.90
N PHE A 7 9.93 -64.09 34.67
CA PHE A 7 10.90 -64.86 35.45
C PHE A 7 11.37 -64.06 36.68
N LEU A 8 11.28 -64.71 37.84
CA LEU A 8 11.72 -64.29 39.18
C LEU A 8 13.01 -65.03 39.51
N THR A 9 14.04 -64.36 40.05
CA THR A 9 15.00 -65.04 40.94
C THR A 9 15.70 -64.09 41.93
N ARG A 10 15.43 -64.36 43.23
CA ARG A 10 16.20 -64.23 44.49
C ARG A 10 17.58 -63.54 44.45
N SER A 11 18.04 -62.78 45.44
CA SER A 11 18.30 -63.22 46.83
C SER A 11 18.66 -62.05 47.79
N LYS A 12 18.57 -62.33 49.10
CA LYS A 12 18.82 -61.44 50.27
C LYS A 12 20.32 -61.29 50.57
N GLN A 13 20.77 -60.13 51.11
CA GLN A 13 21.76 -60.06 52.19
C GLN A 13 21.94 -58.65 52.82
N LEU A 14 21.72 -58.61 54.14
CA LEU A 14 22.47 -57.96 55.24
C LEU A 14 22.76 -56.43 55.30
N GLN A 15 22.37 -55.92 56.48
CA GLN A 15 22.68 -54.69 57.21
C GLN A 15 24.12 -54.12 57.10
N GLY A 16 24.24 -52.79 57.15
CA GLY A 16 25.47 -52.12 57.61
C GLY A 16 25.57 -50.61 57.34
N ILE A 17 25.30 -49.80 58.38
CA ILE A 17 26.00 -48.56 58.76
C ILE A 17 25.76 -47.25 57.96
N LEU A 18 25.80 -46.18 58.74
CA LEU A 18 25.41 -44.78 58.56
C LEU A 18 26.36 -43.94 57.66
N VAL A 19 25.76 -42.92 57.01
CA VAL A 19 26.33 -41.67 56.44
C VAL A 19 27.10 -41.77 55.10
N ILE A 20 26.57 -41.12 54.06
CA ILE A 20 27.17 -39.98 53.31
C ILE A 20 26.11 -39.42 52.34
N SER A 21 25.96 -38.10 52.37
CA SER A 21 25.06 -37.26 51.56
C SER A 21 25.33 -37.37 50.05
N GLN A 22 24.30 -37.66 49.23
CA GLN A 22 24.21 -37.20 47.82
C GLN A 22 22.74 -37.02 47.35
N GLN A 23 22.33 -35.76 47.28
CA GLN A 23 21.49 -35.11 46.27
C GLN A 23 20.21 -35.80 45.75
N HIS A 24 19.10 -35.33 46.33
CA HIS A 24 17.73 -35.43 45.86
C HIS A 24 17.54 -35.14 44.36
N HIS A 25 16.91 -36.07 43.62
CA HIS A 25 16.18 -35.78 42.39
C HIS A 25 14.67 -35.89 42.65
N ALA A 26 14.12 -34.90 43.37
CA ALA A 26 12.70 -34.61 43.30
C ALA A 26 12.52 -33.63 42.13
N ILE A 27 11.88 -34.08 41.04
CA ILE A 27 11.54 -33.23 39.90
C ILE A 27 10.49 -32.22 40.38
N PRO A 28 10.80 -30.91 40.48
CA PRO A 28 9.79 -29.94 40.85
C PRO A 28 8.87 -29.73 39.66
N VAL A 29 7.57 -30.00 39.84
CA VAL A 29 6.52 -29.57 38.92
C VAL A 29 6.64 -28.05 38.78
N ARG A 30 7.13 -27.57 37.63
CA ARG A 30 7.17 -26.14 37.33
C ARG A 30 5.74 -25.65 37.23
N ALA A 31 5.27 -24.94 38.25
CA ALA A 31 4.10 -24.09 38.12
C ALA A 31 4.39 -23.10 36.99
N PHE A 32 3.54 -23.09 35.95
CA PHE A 32 3.59 -22.03 34.94
C PHE A 32 3.49 -20.69 35.66
N ALA A 33 4.46 -19.81 35.44
CA ALA A 33 4.44 -18.47 35.99
C ALA A 33 3.11 -17.82 35.60
N LYS A 34 2.39 -17.33 36.62
CA LYS A 34 1.21 -16.47 36.48
C LYS A 34 1.56 -15.39 35.46
N GLU A 35 0.77 -15.25 34.40
CA GLU A 35 0.99 -14.32 33.30
C GLU A 35 1.37 -12.94 33.86
N ALA A 36 2.65 -12.59 33.75
CA ALA A 36 3.12 -11.27 34.14
C ALA A 36 2.53 -10.29 33.12
N ALA A 37 1.57 -9.47 33.55
CA ALA A 37 1.04 -8.39 32.74
C ALA A 37 2.21 -7.50 32.31
N ARG A 38 2.67 -7.67 31.07
CA ARG A 38 3.68 -6.79 30.51
C ARG A 38 3.06 -5.39 30.43
N PRO A 39 3.72 -4.35 30.98
CA PRO A 39 3.20 -3.00 30.86
C PRO A 39 3.03 -2.69 29.37
N THR A 40 1.82 -2.28 28.98
CA THR A 40 1.51 -1.93 27.59
C THR A 40 2.22 -0.62 27.30
N PHE A 41 3.23 -0.66 26.43
CA PHE A 41 3.95 0.57 26.07
C PHE A 41 3.13 1.35 25.05
N LYS A 42 3.23 2.68 25.06
CA LYS A 42 2.57 3.54 24.05
C LYS A 42 2.91 3.12 22.60
N GLY A 43 4.11 2.57 22.39
CA GLY A 43 4.51 1.99 21.12
C GLY A 43 3.70 0.75 20.72
N ASP A 44 3.34 -0.11 21.67
CA ASP A 44 2.54 -1.31 21.41
C ASP A 44 1.10 -0.95 20.99
N GLU A 45 0.52 0.08 21.60
CA GLU A 45 -0.80 0.59 21.24
C GLU A 45 -0.79 1.21 19.84
N MET A 46 0.25 2.00 19.51
CA MET A 46 0.43 2.58 18.18
C MET A 46 0.55 1.47 17.11
N LEU A 47 1.38 0.46 17.35
CA LEU A 47 1.56 -0.66 16.41
C LEU A 47 0.27 -1.47 16.23
N LYS A 48 -0.48 -1.72 17.31
CA LYS A 48 -1.79 -2.37 17.23
C LYS A 48 -2.78 -1.54 16.41
N GLY A 49 -2.76 -0.21 16.57
CA GLY A 49 -3.55 0.71 15.77
C GLY A 49 -3.24 0.57 14.28
N VAL A 50 -1.97 0.69 13.90
CA VAL A 50 -1.51 0.55 12.50
C VAL A 50 -1.87 -0.82 11.93
N PHE A 51 -1.63 -1.90 12.68
CA PHE A 51 -1.98 -3.25 12.23
C PHE A 51 -3.49 -3.40 12.01
N THR A 52 -4.31 -2.88 12.93
CA THR A 52 -5.77 -2.94 12.83
C THR A 52 -6.26 -2.14 11.63
N GLU A 53 -5.68 -0.96 11.37
CA GLU A 53 -5.99 -0.15 10.20
C GLU A 53 -5.67 -0.90 8.89
N ILE A 54 -4.44 -1.43 8.76
CA ILE A 54 -4.03 -2.18 7.57
C ILE A 54 -4.91 -3.42 7.37
N LYS A 55 -5.20 -4.16 8.45
CA LYS A 55 -6.09 -5.32 8.40
C LYS A 55 -7.47 -4.93 7.89
N ASN A 56 -8.06 -3.85 8.39
CA ASN A 56 -9.38 -3.39 7.97
C ASN A 56 -9.39 -2.97 6.50
N LYS A 57 -8.35 -2.27 6.03
CA LYS A 57 -8.17 -1.91 4.61
C LYS A 57 -8.08 -3.13 3.71
N PHE A 58 -7.29 -4.14 4.11
CA PHE A 58 -7.16 -5.39 3.37
C PHE A 58 -8.48 -6.17 3.33
N GLN A 59 -9.19 -6.26 4.47
CA GLN A 59 -10.48 -6.93 4.55
C GLN A 59 -11.51 -6.26 3.63
N ALA A 60 -11.57 -4.92 3.60
CA ALA A 60 -12.47 -4.18 2.72
C ALA A 60 -12.20 -4.48 1.23
N ALA A 61 -10.93 -4.60 0.84
CA ALA A 61 -10.54 -4.97 -0.52
C ALA A 61 -10.99 -6.40 -0.85
N VAL A 62 -10.67 -7.37 0.00
CA VAL A 62 -11.06 -8.78 -0.14
C VAL A 62 -12.58 -8.95 -0.25
N ASP A 63 -13.34 -8.24 0.59
CA ASP A 63 -14.80 -8.32 0.60
C ASP A 63 -15.45 -7.82 -0.70
N ILE A 64 -14.78 -6.91 -1.43
CA ILE A 64 -15.21 -6.46 -2.76
C ILE A 64 -14.75 -7.47 -3.82
N LEU A 65 -13.49 -7.86 -3.81
CA LEU A 65 -12.91 -8.77 -4.81
C LEU A 65 -13.60 -10.15 -4.82
N ARG A 66 -14.12 -10.62 -3.68
CA ARG A 66 -14.94 -11.84 -3.60
C ARG A 66 -16.29 -11.75 -4.30
N LYS A 67 -16.80 -10.53 -4.54
CA LYS A 67 -18.13 -10.31 -5.14
C LYS A 67 -18.02 -10.02 -6.64
N GLU A 68 -17.03 -9.24 -7.01
CA GLU A 68 -16.81 -8.75 -8.37
C GLU A 68 -16.05 -9.78 -9.22
N LYS A 69 -16.60 -10.14 -10.38
CA LYS A 69 -15.87 -10.96 -11.36
C LYS A 69 -14.99 -10.05 -12.21
N ILE A 70 -13.67 -10.18 -12.07
CA ILE A 70 -12.70 -9.43 -12.87
C ILE A 70 -12.38 -10.23 -14.13
N THR A 71 -12.52 -9.59 -15.30
CA THR A 71 -12.12 -10.18 -16.58
C THR A 71 -10.70 -9.72 -16.91
N LEU A 72 -9.76 -10.66 -17.08
CA LEU A 72 -8.35 -10.37 -17.39
C LEU A 72 -8.14 -10.07 -18.88
N ASP A 73 -8.70 -8.93 -19.32
CA ASP A 73 -8.57 -8.46 -20.70
C ASP A 73 -8.17 -6.97 -20.77
N PRO A 74 -6.86 -6.65 -20.79
CA PRO A 74 -6.35 -5.28 -20.80
C PRO A 74 -6.57 -4.55 -22.14
N GLU A 75 -6.91 -5.28 -23.20
CA GLU A 75 -7.21 -4.70 -24.51
C GLU A 75 -8.71 -4.40 -24.71
N ASP A 76 -9.59 -4.92 -23.84
CA ASP A 76 -11.01 -4.59 -23.84
C ASP A 76 -11.27 -3.35 -22.95
N PRO A 77 -11.69 -2.21 -23.53
CA PRO A 77 -12.00 -1.01 -22.76
C PRO A 77 -13.10 -1.22 -21.70
N ALA A 78 -14.03 -2.15 -21.93
CA ALA A 78 -15.09 -2.44 -20.96
C ALA A 78 -14.54 -3.16 -19.72
N ALA A 79 -13.67 -4.17 -19.92
CA ALA A 79 -12.97 -4.86 -18.84
C ALA A 79 -12.07 -3.89 -18.04
N VAL A 80 -11.29 -3.04 -18.71
CA VAL A 80 -10.45 -2.03 -18.06
C VAL A 80 -11.30 -1.06 -17.23
N LYS A 81 -12.41 -0.56 -17.79
CA LYS A 81 -13.32 0.34 -17.07
C LYS A 81 -13.99 -0.32 -15.87
N HIS A 82 -14.42 -1.58 -16.00
CA HIS A 82 -14.97 -2.35 -14.89
C HIS A 82 -13.94 -2.50 -13.77
N TYR A 83 -12.73 -2.96 -14.09
CA TYR A 83 -11.66 -3.10 -13.11
C TYR A 83 -11.28 -1.77 -12.44
N ALA A 84 -11.18 -0.67 -13.19
CA ALA A 84 -10.94 0.66 -12.64
C ALA A 84 -12.02 1.05 -11.60
N ASN A 85 -13.29 0.77 -11.88
CA ASN A 85 -14.39 1.03 -10.95
C ASN A 85 -14.32 0.16 -9.70
N VAL A 86 -13.93 -1.11 -9.84
CA VAL A 86 -13.70 -2.01 -8.69
C VAL A 86 -12.59 -1.46 -7.81
N MET A 87 -11.44 -1.09 -8.37
CA MET A 87 -10.30 -0.53 -7.64
C MET A 87 -10.62 0.83 -7.01
N LYS A 88 -11.41 1.67 -7.68
CA LYS A 88 -11.94 2.91 -7.11
C LYS A 88 -12.83 2.63 -5.90
N THR A 89 -13.74 1.67 -5.99
CA THR A 89 -14.62 1.27 -4.89
C THR A 89 -13.83 0.72 -3.71
N ILE A 90 -12.78 -0.08 -3.97
CA ILE A 90 -11.87 -0.60 -2.95
C ILE A 90 -11.19 0.56 -2.22
N ARG A 91 -10.59 1.51 -2.94
CA ARG A 91 -9.94 2.67 -2.31
C ARG A 91 -10.91 3.49 -1.47
N GLN A 92 -12.10 3.76 -1.97
CA GLN A 92 -13.12 4.51 -1.22
C GLN A 92 -13.56 3.79 0.06
N LYS A 93 -13.81 2.47 0.01
CA LYS A 93 -14.20 1.71 1.21
C LYS A 93 -13.05 1.49 2.19
N ALA A 94 -11.82 1.43 1.68
CA ALA A 94 -10.62 1.31 2.49
C ALA A 94 -10.08 2.66 2.97
N ASP A 95 -10.78 3.78 2.74
CA ASP A 95 -10.33 5.13 3.10
C ASP A 95 -8.89 5.39 2.63
N MET A 96 -8.64 5.08 1.35
CA MET A 96 -7.37 5.29 0.68
C MET A 96 -7.48 6.43 -0.30
N PHE A 97 -6.46 7.29 -0.33
CA PHE A 97 -6.38 8.39 -1.28
C PHE A 97 -6.42 7.92 -2.73
N SER A 98 -7.11 8.69 -3.57
CA SER A 98 -6.84 8.70 -5.01
C SER A 98 -5.44 9.23 -5.29
N GLU A 99 -4.93 9.05 -6.51
CA GLU A 99 -3.61 9.60 -6.86
C GLU A 99 -3.60 11.13 -6.79
N SER A 100 -4.70 11.80 -7.14
CA SER A 100 -4.84 13.25 -7.04
C SER A 100 -4.84 13.73 -5.58
N GLU A 101 -5.56 13.02 -4.71
CA GLU A 101 -5.59 13.27 -3.26
C GLU A 101 -4.22 13.04 -2.63
N ARG A 102 -3.50 11.98 -3.02
CA ARG A 102 -2.15 11.70 -2.54
C ARG A 102 -1.17 12.80 -2.98
N ILE A 103 -1.23 13.26 -4.23
CA ILE A 103 -0.41 14.38 -4.70
C ILE A 103 -0.68 15.63 -3.87
N LYS A 104 -1.96 15.95 -3.64
CA LYS A 104 -2.36 17.11 -2.84
C LYS A 104 -1.86 17.00 -1.40
N TYR A 105 -2.05 15.84 -0.77
CA TYR A 105 -1.60 15.57 0.59
C TYR A 105 -0.09 15.76 0.74
N ASP A 106 0.71 15.21 -0.18
CA ASP A 106 2.16 15.33 -0.13
C ASP A 106 2.62 16.78 -0.31
N ILE A 107 2.01 17.51 -1.25
CA ILE A 107 2.29 18.95 -1.43
C ILE A 107 1.97 19.72 -0.15
N GLU A 108 0.78 19.51 0.42
CA GLU A 108 0.35 20.22 1.63
C GLU A 108 1.28 19.92 2.81
N ASN A 109 1.61 18.66 3.04
CA ASN A 109 2.44 18.23 4.15
C ASN A 109 3.89 18.76 4.02
N GLU A 110 4.48 18.70 2.82
CA GLU A 110 5.86 19.14 2.60
C GLU A 110 6.04 20.65 2.47
N THR A 111 4.95 21.39 2.27
CA THR A 111 4.99 22.85 2.08
C THR A 111 4.30 23.64 3.19
N LYS A 112 3.76 22.97 4.21
CA LYS A 112 2.95 23.59 5.27
C LYS A 112 3.64 24.77 5.95
N GLU A 113 4.93 24.62 6.28
CA GLU A 113 5.69 25.62 7.03
C GLU A 113 6.40 26.65 6.13
N ILE A 114 6.19 26.60 4.81
CA ILE A 114 6.86 27.51 3.86
C ILE A 114 6.04 28.80 3.72
N PRO A 115 6.57 29.97 4.13
CA PRO A 115 5.80 31.21 4.18
C PRO A 115 5.79 31.99 2.86
N ASP A 116 6.84 31.90 2.03
CA ASP A 116 6.96 32.65 0.79
C ASP A 116 6.67 31.79 -0.46
N ALA A 117 6.23 32.43 -1.54
CA ALA A 117 5.83 31.76 -2.77
C ALA A 117 7.03 31.18 -3.54
N ARG A 118 8.21 31.80 -3.48
CA ARG A 118 9.39 31.31 -4.21
C ARG A 118 9.89 29.99 -3.65
N ALA A 119 10.07 29.90 -2.34
CA ALA A 119 10.43 28.66 -1.66
C ALA A 119 9.38 27.57 -1.88
N TYR A 120 8.09 27.95 -1.94
CA TYR A 120 7.01 27.02 -2.26
C TYR A 120 7.15 26.43 -3.67
N LEU A 121 7.39 27.27 -4.69
CA LEU A 121 7.60 26.79 -6.07
C LEU A 121 8.86 25.93 -6.21
N LEU A 122 9.95 26.29 -5.52
CA LEU A 122 11.16 25.46 -5.48
C LEU A 122 10.87 24.09 -4.88
N LYS A 123 10.10 24.06 -3.79
CA LYS A 123 9.70 22.80 -3.16
C LYS A 123 8.79 21.95 -4.07
N LEU A 124 7.88 22.57 -4.83
CA LEU A 124 7.08 21.87 -5.83
C LEU A 124 7.94 21.25 -6.94
N LYS A 125 8.96 21.98 -7.42
CA LYS A 125 9.95 21.46 -8.38
C LYS A 125 10.69 20.24 -7.82
N ASP A 126 11.09 20.29 -6.56
CA ASP A 126 11.77 19.16 -5.89
C ASP A 126 10.85 17.94 -5.79
N ILE A 127 9.58 18.15 -5.40
CA ILE A 127 8.57 17.09 -5.34
C ILE A 127 8.37 16.45 -6.72
N ARG A 128 8.20 17.27 -7.76
CA ARG A 128 8.06 16.83 -9.17
C ARG A 128 9.25 15.99 -9.61
N THR A 129 10.47 16.51 -9.40
CA THR A 129 11.72 15.86 -9.84
C THR A 129 11.96 14.54 -9.11
N ARG A 130 11.73 14.50 -7.79
CA ARG A 130 11.86 13.26 -6.99
C ARG A 130 10.85 12.19 -7.42
N ARG A 131 9.69 12.59 -7.95
CA ARG A 131 8.68 11.68 -8.52
C ARG A 131 8.98 11.29 -9.98
N GLY A 132 10.09 11.74 -10.56
CA GLY A 132 10.47 11.43 -11.94
C GLY A 132 9.57 12.08 -13.01
N LEU A 133 8.79 13.10 -12.64
CA LEU A 133 7.90 13.79 -13.57
C LEU A 133 8.70 14.85 -14.33
N THR A 134 8.70 14.81 -15.66
CA THR A 134 9.34 15.80 -16.53
C THR A 134 8.43 17.01 -16.75
N ASP A 135 9.02 18.20 -16.94
CA ASP A 135 8.27 19.41 -17.29
C ASP A 135 8.34 19.63 -18.81
N GLU A 136 7.59 18.81 -19.54
CA GLU A 136 7.61 18.81 -21.00
C GLU A 136 6.98 20.07 -21.60
N LEU A 137 6.06 20.70 -20.85
CA LEU A 137 5.34 21.89 -21.27
C LEU A 137 6.06 23.20 -20.91
N GLY A 138 7.16 23.13 -20.14
CA GLY A 138 7.84 24.32 -19.64
C GLY A 138 7.00 25.13 -18.65
N ALA A 139 6.03 24.49 -17.98
CA ALA A 139 5.12 25.13 -17.04
C ALA A 139 5.88 25.71 -15.84
N GLU A 140 6.95 25.04 -15.40
CA GLU A 140 7.75 25.48 -14.26
C GLU A 140 8.44 26.82 -14.54
N ALA A 141 9.06 26.96 -15.72
CA ALA A 141 9.70 28.20 -16.14
C ALA A 141 8.67 29.35 -16.17
N MET A 142 7.48 29.10 -16.74
CA MET A 142 6.39 30.09 -16.77
C MET A 142 5.91 30.46 -15.36
N MET A 143 5.88 29.52 -14.41
CA MET A 143 5.50 29.80 -13.03
C MET A 143 6.51 30.70 -12.33
N PHE A 144 7.81 30.48 -12.53
CA PHE A 144 8.85 31.34 -11.96
C PHE A 144 8.87 32.73 -12.61
N GLU A 145 8.70 32.82 -13.93
CA GLU A 145 8.57 34.10 -14.63
C GLU A 145 7.37 34.92 -14.13
N ALA A 146 6.22 34.26 -13.94
CA ALA A 146 5.02 34.89 -13.38
C ALA A 146 5.27 35.39 -11.95
N LEU A 147 5.94 34.58 -11.11
CA LEU A 147 6.30 35.00 -9.76
C LEU A 147 7.26 36.19 -9.76
N GLU A 148 8.31 36.16 -10.58
CA GLU A 148 9.25 37.28 -10.70
C GLU A 148 8.57 38.58 -11.11
N LYS A 149 7.60 38.50 -12.02
CA LYS A 149 6.82 39.66 -12.46
C LYS A 149 6.03 40.25 -11.29
N VAL A 150 5.31 39.42 -10.54
CA VAL A 150 4.54 39.86 -9.36
C VAL A 150 5.46 40.46 -8.30
N GLU A 151 6.60 39.81 -8.00
CA GLU A 151 7.57 40.32 -7.02
C GLU A 151 8.19 41.66 -7.43
N LYS A 152 8.44 41.87 -8.74
CA LYS A 152 8.89 43.17 -9.28
C LYS A 152 7.82 44.25 -9.10
N ASP A 153 6.56 43.92 -9.34
CA ASP A 153 5.44 44.86 -9.21
C ASP A 153 5.22 45.26 -7.73
N ILE A 154 5.29 44.31 -6.80
CA ILE A 154 5.12 44.59 -5.36
C ILE A 154 6.42 45.03 -4.65
N LYS A 155 7.56 44.96 -5.34
CA LYS A 155 8.91 45.33 -4.85
C LYS A 155 9.36 44.61 -3.57
N LYS A 156 8.83 43.41 -3.32
CA LYS A 156 9.16 42.57 -2.16
C LYS A 156 8.92 41.09 -2.52
N PRO A 157 9.51 40.13 -1.78
CA PRO A 157 9.15 38.74 -1.91
C PRO A 157 7.66 38.52 -1.63
N LEU A 158 7.01 37.66 -2.41
CA LEU A 158 5.60 37.38 -2.24
C LEU A 158 5.38 36.36 -1.11
N LEU A 159 4.70 36.77 -0.05
CA LEU A 159 4.26 35.87 1.03
C LEU A 159 2.96 35.16 0.64
N ARG A 160 2.83 33.87 0.98
CA ARG A 160 1.60 33.08 0.76
C ARG A 160 0.41 33.57 1.57
N SER A 161 0.65 34.32 2.63
CA SER A 161 -0.38 35.01 3.42
C SER A 161 -0.84 36.34 2.80
N ASP A 162 -0.12 36.88 1.82
CA ASP A 162 -0.49 38.13 1.11
C ASP A 162 -1.56 37.82 0.05
N LYS A 163 -2.83 37.87 0.47
CA LYS A 163 -3.97 37.54 -0.40
C LYS A 163 -3.96 38.32 -1.71
N LYS A 164 -3.70 39.63 -1.67
CA LYS A 164 -3.70 40.48 -2.88
C LYS A 164 -2.57 40.11 -3.83
N GLY A 165 -1.36 39.87 -3.31
CA GLY A 165 -0.23 39.44 -4.11
C GLY A 165 -0.44 38.03 -4.71
N MET A 166 -1.05 37.13 -3.94
CA MET A 166 -1.40 35.78 -4.42
C MET A 166 -2.49 35.83 -5.51
N ASP A 167 -3.47 36.72 -5.41
CA ASP A 167 -4.48 36.92 -6.45
C ASP A 167 -3.84 37.37 -7.78
N LEU A 168 -2.82 38.25 -7.72
CA LEU A 168 -2.04 38.66 -8.90
C LEU A 168 -1.26 37.47 -9.49
N LEU A 169 -0.65 36.65 -8.64
CA LEU A 169 0.09 35.46 -9.08
C LEU A 169 -0.83 34.45 -9.77
N VAL A 170 -2.00 34.18 -9.19
CA VAL A 170 -3.01 33.30 -9.78
C VAL A 170 -3.45 33.82 -11.15
N ALA A 171 -3.67 35.13 -11.29
CA ALA A 171 -4.03 35.72 -12.58
C ALA A 171 -2.92 35.59 -13.64
N GLU A 172 -1.64 35.66 -13.25
CA GLU A 172 -0.53 35.38 -14.19
C GLU A 172 -0.42 33.89 -14.53
N PHE A 173 -0.67 32.99 -13.57
CA PHE A 173 -0.74 31.54 -13.83
C PHE A 173 -1.88 31.19 -14.78
N GLU A 174 -3.04 31.82 -14.67
CA GLU A 174 -4.15 31.61 -15.62
C GLU A 174 -3.77 31.97 -17.06
N LYS A 175 -2.96 33.02 -17.26
CA LYS A 175 -2.44 33.38 -18.58
C LYS A 175 -1.49 32.31 -19.11
N GLY A 176 -0.61 31.78 -18.26
CA GLY A 176 0.27 30.65 -18.58
C GLY A 176 -0.51 29.39 -18.94
N ASN A 177 -1.46 29.01 -18.09
CA ASN A 177 -2.33 27.85 -18.28
C ASN A 177 -3.10 27.92 -19.62
N LYS A 178 -3.65 29.08 -19.97
CA LYS A 178 -4.30 29.29 -21.28
C LYS A 178 -3.36 29.05 -22.46
N LYS A 179 -2.09 29.50 -22.37
CA LYS A 179 -1.08 29.24 -23.43
C LYS A 179 -0.74 27.76 -23.55
N LEU A 180 -0.73 27.04 -22.42
CA LEU A 180 -0.44 25.61 -22.36
C LEU A 180 -1.66 24.73 -22.66
N GLY A 181 -2.85 25.31 -22.87
CA GLY A 181 -4.09 24.56 -23.03
C GLY A 181 -4.50 23.79 -21.77
N ILE A 182 -4.08 24.24 -20.60
CA ILE A 182 -4.40 23.62 -19.30
C ILE A 182 -5.61 24.32 -18.71
N SER A 183 -6.64 23.55 -18.34
CA SER A 183 -7.82 24.02 -17.63
C SER A 183 -8.01 23.25 -16.34
N LYS A 184 -8.43 23.94 -15.27
CA LYS A 184 -8.72 23.30 -13.98
C LYS A 184 -9.95 22.42 -14.07
N GLU A 185 -10.87 22.78 -14.95
CA GLU A 185 -12.12 22.08 -15.25
C GLU A 185 -11.88 20.70 -15.86
N ASP A 186 -10.71 20.49 -16.50
CA ASP A 186 -10.32 19.21 -17.09
C ASP A 186 -9.69 18.25 -16.08
N LEU A 187 -9.42 18.67 -14.83
CA LEU A 187 -8.80 17.81 -13.80
C LEU A 187 -9.55 16.47 -13.61
N PRO A 188 -10.89 16.42 -13.50
CA PRO A 188 -11.61 15.16 -13.36
C PRO A 188 -11.40 14.22 -14.56
N LYS A 189 -11.26 14.77 -15.77
CA LYS A 189 -11.00 14.00 -16.99
C LYS A 189 -9.57 13.42 -16.99
N TYR A 190 -8.59 14.18 -16.52
CA TYR A 190 -7.22 13.69 -16.37
C TYR A 190 -7.13 12.61 -15.29
N GLU A 191 -7.86 12.77 -14.19
CA GLU A 191 -7.96 11.75 -13.15
C GLU A 191 -8.59 10.47 -13.71
N GLU A 192 -9.74 10.54 -14.39
CA GLU A 192 -10.36 9.36 -15.00
C GLU A 192 -9.42 8.66 -16.00
N LYS A 193 -8.71 9.43 -16.84
CA LYS A 193 -7.73 8.86 -17.78
C LYS A 193 -6.58 8.16 -17.06
N LEU A 194 -6.06 8.76 -15.98
CA LEU A 194 -5.01 8.16 -15.17
C LEU A 194 -5.48 6.86 -14.54
N GLU A 195 -6.70 6.84 -13.97
CA GLU A 195 -7.30 5.65 -13.37
C GLU A 195 -7.44 4.50 -14.37
N LEU A 196 -7.90 4.79 -15.59
CA LEU A 196 -7.98 3.79 -16.65
C LEU A 196 -6.60 3.28 -17.08
N SER A 197 -5.59 4.16 -17.14
CA SER A 197 -4.22 3.77 -17.47
C SER A 197 -3.60 2.85 -16.42
N ILE A 198 -3.82 3.16 -15.13
CA ILE A 198 -3.36 2.33 -14.02
C ILE A 198 -4.09 0.98 -14.06
N ALA A 199 -5.41 1.00 -14.24
CA ALA A 199 -6.22 -0.21 -14.34
C ALA A 199 -5.76 -1.13 -15.49
N LYS A 200 -5.47 -0.55 -16.67
CA LYS A 200 -4.94 -1.32 -17.80
C LYS A 200 -3.60 -1.96 -17.46
N ALA A 201 -2.64 -1.18 -16.93
CA ALA A 201 -1.32 -1.70 -16.59
C ALA A 201 -1.38 -2.82 -15.53
N GLN A 202 -2.25 -2.67 -14.53
CA GLN A 202 -2.47 -3.71 -13.52
C GLN A 202 -3.13 -4.96 -14.10
N LEU A 203 -4.09 -4.82 -15.02
CA LEU A 203 -4.66 -5.98 -15.72
C LEU A 203 -3.65 -6.67 -16.64
N ASP A 204 -2.78 -5.92 -17.29
CA ASP A 204 -1.66 -6.45 -18.09
C ASP A 204 -0.73 -7.31 -17.21
N GLU A 205 -0.35 -6.79 -16.05
CA GLU A 205 0.48 -7.51 -15.06
C GLU A 205 -0.23 -8.77 -14.56
N LEU A 206 -1.48 -8.66 -14.11
CA LEU A 206 -2.28 -9.81 -13.64
C LEU A 206 -2.47 -10.88 -14.72
N LYS A 207 -2.66 -10.47 -15.98
CA LYS A 207 -2.75 -11.40 -17.11
C LYS A 207 -1.41 -12.10 -17.35
N SER A 208 -0.30 -11.37 -17.29
CA SER A 208 1.05 -11.94 -17.43
C SER A 208 1.31 -12.99 -16.34
N ASP A 209 1.06 -12.65 -15.08
CA ASP A 209 1.24 -13.54 -13.93
C ASP A 209 0.36 -14.80 -14.04
N ALA A 210 -0.89 -14.63 -14.48
CA ALA A 210 -1.80 -15.74 -14.69
C ALA A 210 -1.31 -16.69 -15.80
N VAL A 211 -0.85 -16.13 -16.93
CA VAL A 211 -0.27 -16.93 -18.03
C VAL A 211 0.96 -17.69 -17.56
N GLU A 212 1.89 -17.02 -16.87
CA GLU A 212 3.11 -17.66 -16.36
C GLU A 212 2.79 -18.80 -15.39
N ALA A 213 1.84 -18.60 -14.48
CA ALA A 213 1.39 -19.63 -13.55
C ALA A 213 0.74 -20.82 -14.30
N MET A 214 -0.10 -20.56 -15.29
CA MET A 214 -0.76 -21.60 -16.10
C MET A 214 0.24 -22.41 -16.92
N GLU A 215 1.21 -21.75 -17.57
CA GLU A 215 2.28 -22.42 -18.30
C GLU A 215 3.15 -23.28 -17.38
N SER A 216 3.42 -22.79 -16.17
CA SER A 216 4.17 -23.54 -15.16
C SER A 216 3.42 -24.79 -14.68
N GLN A 217 2.10 -24.72 -14.52
CA GLN A 217 1.27 -25.88 -14.18
C GLN A 217 1.22 -26.91 -15.32
N LYS A 218 1.08 -26.46 -16.56
CA LYS A 218 1.03 -27.33 -17.76
C LYS A 218 2.28 -28.20 -17.92
N LYS A 219 3.43 -27.77 -17.39
CA LYS A 219 4.69 -28.54 -17.44
C LYS A 219 4.69 -29.77 -16.52
N LYS A 220 3.80 -29.84 -15.52
CA LYS A 220 3.71 -30.98 -14.61
C LYS A 220 3.05 -32.17 -15.29
N GLU A 221 3.56 -33.37 -15.03
CA GLU A 221 3.09 -34.63 -15.64
C GLU A 221 1.58 -34.84 -15.50
N GLU A 222 1.02 -34.43 -14.36
CA GLU A 222 -0.40 -34.53 -14.01
C GLU A 222 -1.34 -33.77 -14.96
N PHE A 223 -0.84 -32.72 -15.63
CA PHE A 223 -1.65 -31.79 -16.44
C PHE A 223 -1.21 -31.71 -17.91
N LYS A 224 -0.33 -32.62 -18.37
CA LYS A 224 0.24 -32.57 -19.73
C LYS A 224 -0.81 -32.74 -20.84
N ASP A 225 -1.84 -33.52 -20.57
CA ASP A 225 -2.92 -33.83 -21.53
C ASP A 225 -4.14 -32.90 -21.38
N GLU A 226 -4.13 -31.99 -20.39
CA GLU A 226 -5.22 -31.04 -20.18
C GLU A 226 -5.08 -29.79 -21.06
N ALA A 227 -6.20 -29.34 -21.63
CA ALA A 227 -6.25 -28.10 -22.36
C ALA A 227 -6.14 -26.92 -21.38
N MET A 228 -5.20 -26.00 -21.66
CA MET A 228 -5.04 -24.80 -20.86
C MET A 228 -6.30 -23.92 -20.99
N PRO A 229 -6.91 -23.47 -19.87
CA PRO A 229 -8.09 -22.62 -19.93
C PRO A 229 -7.76 -21.25 -20.55
N ASP A 230 -8.77 -20.51 -20.98
CA ASP A 230 -8.58 -19.11 -21.38
C ASP A 230 -8.37 -18.26 -20.12
N VAL A 231 -7.36 -17.38 -20.13
CA VAL A 231 -7.06 -16.45 -19.04
C VAL A 231 -8.26 -15.56 -18.72
N LYS A 232 -9.05 -15.20 -19.73
CA LYS A 232 -10.28 -14.40 -19.55
C LYS A 232 -11.38 -15.14 -18.80
N SER A 233 -11.31 -16.48 -18.78
CA SER A 233 -12.28 -17.32 -18.07
C SER A 233 -11.96 -17.50 -16.59
N LEU A 234 -10.74 -17.14 -16.17
CA LEU A 234 -10.34 -17.22 -14.77
C LEU A 234 -11.20 -16.31 -13.90
N ASP A 235 -11.47 -16.77 -12.70
CA ASP A 235 -12.29 -16.05 -11.72
C ASP A 235 -11.55 -16.00 -10.39
N ILE A 236 -11.06 -14.81 -10.04
CA ILE A 236 -10.28 -14.59 -8.82
C ILE A 236 -11.06 -14.97 -7.56
N ARG A 237 -12.40 -14.96 -7.63
CA ARG A 237 -13.29 -15.30 -6.50
C ARG A 237 -13.12 -16.75 -6.05
N ASN A 238 -12.61 -17.63 -6.92
CA ASN A 238 -12.32 -19.02 -6.57
C ASN A 238 -11.04 -19.19 -5.72
N PHE A 239 -10.25 -18.11 -5.55
CA PHE A 239 -8.93 -18.15 -4.91
C PHE A 239 -8.83 -17.28 -3.65
N ILE A 240 -9.87 -16.51 -3.30
CA ILE A 240 -9.91 -15.58 -2.15
C ILE A 240 -10.88 -16.07 -1.08
#